data_AF-A0A177BT35-F1
#
_entry.id   AF-A0A177BT35-F1
#
_cell.length_a   1.000
_cell.length_b   1.000
_cell.length_c   1.000
_cell.angle_alpha   90.00
_cell.angle_beta   90.00
_cell.angle_gamma   90.00
#
_symmetry.space_group_name_H-M   'P 1'
#
loop_
_entity.id
_entity.type
_entity.pdbx_description
1 polymer ?
#
loop_
_entity_poly.entity_id
_entity_poly.type
_entity_poly.pdbx_seq_one_letter_code
_entity_poly.pdbx_strand_id
1 'polypeptide(L)'
;MAGSLGCERCRWMKLCCFVDVASGCCAGCILVHAECSLFVLESDWQRIQDEEEETWLALLRARAEAACLELALAEVEQKKRSYAR
;
A
#
# COMPACT_ATOMS: atom_id res chain seq x y z
N MET A 1 -5.39 -6.33 -5.10
CA MET A 1 -6.41 -5.93 -4.11
C MET A 1 -7.37 -4.99 -4.80
N ALA A 2 -8.67 -5.29 -4.84
CA ALA A 2 -9.66 -4.41 -5.46
C ALA A 2 -10.18 -3.44 -4.38
N GLY A 3 -9.64 -2.23 -4.34
CA GLY A 3 -10.28 -1.13 -3.60
C GLY A 3 -11.62 -0.81 -4.23
N SER A 4 -12.63 -0.54 -3.43
CA SER A 4 -13.94 -0.12 -3.91
C SER A 4 -13.89 1.36 -4.30
N LEU A 5 -13.79 1.60 -5.60
CA LEU A 5 -13.85 2.93 -6.20
C LEU A 5 -15.32 3.34 -6.37
N GLY A 6 -15.69 4.50 -5.86
CA GLY A 6 -17.03 5.07 -5.99
C GLY A 6 -16.99 6.37 -6.80
N CYS A 7 -18.05 6.67 -7.55
CA CYS A 7 -18.28 8.02 -8.06
C CYS A 7 -19.41 8.70 -7.28
N GLU A 8 -19.36 10.04 -7.20
CA GLU A 8 -20.36 10.82 -6.45
C GLU A 8 -21.80 10.52 -6.89
N ARG A 9 -22.00 10.38 -8.19
CA ARG A 9 -23.30 10.06 -8.78
C ARG A 9 -23.83 8.70 -8.34
N CYS A 10 -23.00 7.66 -8.37
CA CYS A 10 -23.39 6.32 -7.91
C CYS A 10 -23.66 6.32 -6.41
N ARG A 11 -22.84 7.04 -5.62
CA ARG A 11 -23.07 7.23 -4.18
C ARG A 11 -24.41 7.93 -3.91
N TRP A 12 -24.70 9.04 -4.59
CA TRP A 12 -25.93 9.81 -4.43
C TRP A 12 -27.18 8.99 -4.77
N MET A 13 -27.12 8.22 -5.85
CA MET A 13 -28.20 7.32 -6.26
C MET A 13 -28.24 6.00 -5.48
N LYS A 14 -27.33 5.78 -4.53
CA LYS A 14 -27.17 4.51 -3.78
C LYS A 14 -27.04 3.29 -4.70
N LEU A 15 -26.32 3.44 -5.80
CA LEU A 15 -26.03 2.38 -6.77
C LEU A 15 -24.61 1.84 -6.57
N CYS A 16 -24.41 0.55 -6.87
CA CYS A 16 -23.06 -0.02 -6.96
C CYS A 16 -22.30 0.63 -8.13
N CYS A 17 -21.09 1.11 -7.84
CA CYS A 17 -20.22 1.76 -8.82
C CYS A 17 -19.32 0.70 -9.48
N PHE A 18 -19.63 0.29 -10.71
CA PHE A 18 -18.77 -0.58 -11.50
C PHE A 18 -17.79 0.28 -12.29
N VAL A 19 -16.52 0.27 -11.89
CA VAL A 19 -15.47 1.09 -12.51
C VAL A 19 -14.79 0.31 -13.63
N ASP A 20 -14.73 0.91 -14.81
CA ASP A 20 -13.84 0.48 -15.88
C ASP A 20 -12.47 1.10 -15.67
N VAL A 21 -11.47 0.26 -15.40
CA VAL A 21 -10.11 0.70 -15.04
C VAL A 21 -9.39 1.33 -16.24
N ALA A 22 -9.75 0.96 -17.47
CA ALA A 22 -9.14 1.50 -18.68
C ALA A 22 -9.56 2.95 -18.96
N SER A 23 -10.84 3.26 -18.81
CA SER A 23 -11.36 4.63 -18.98
C SER A 23 -11.29 5.49 -17.71
N GLY A 24 -11.05 4.87 -16.54
CA GLY A 24 -11.11 5.58 -15.26
C GLY A 24 -12.52 6.14 -14.97
N CYS A 25 -13.56 5.54 -15.55
CA CYS A 25 -14.95 5.97 -15.39
C CYS A 25 -15.83 4.81 -14.93
N CYS A 26 -16.91 5.10 -14.21
CA CYS A 26 -17.90 4.08 -13.91
C CYS A 26 -18.84 3.83 -15.10
N ALA A 27 -19.34 2.60 -15.23
CA ALA A 27 -20.28 2.20 -16.28
C ALA A 27 -21.51 3.12 -16.36
N GLY A 28 -21.97 3.62 -15.20
CA GLY A 28 -23.08 4.58 -15.14
C GLY A 28 -22.76 5.94 -15.75
N CYS A 29 -21.54 6.47 -15.54
CA CYS A 29 -21.09 7.73 -16.13
C CYS A 29 -20.76 7.56 -17.62
N ILE A 30 -20.19 6.42 -18.02
CA ILE A 30 -19.94 6.08 -19.42
C ILE A 30 -21.26 6.06 -20.20
N LEU A 31 -22.28 5.36 -19.69
CA LEU A 31 -23.57 5.19 -20.37
C LEU A 31 -24.24 6.52 -20.72
N VAL A 32 -24.14 7.50 -19.84
CA VAL A 32 -24.79 8.81 -20.02
C VAL A 32 -23.84 9.89 -20.53
N HIS A 33 -22.59 9.54 -20.87
CA HIS A 33 -21.55 10.49 -21.27
C HIS A 33 -21.36 11.63 -20.26
N ALA A 34 -21.38 11.31 -18.96
CA ALA A 34 -21.16 12.28 -17.88
C ALA A 34 -19.74 12.16 -17.33
N GLU A 35 -19.22 13.28 -16.81
CA GLU A 35 -17.96 13.27 -16.06
C GLU A 35 -18.06 12.34 -14.84
N CYS A 36 -16.95 11.67 -14.54
CA CYS A 36 -16.86 10.70 -13.44
C CYS A 36 -15.79 11.14 -12.44
N SER A 37 -16.24 11.66 -11.29
CA SER A 37 -15.34 11.92 -10.15
C SER A 37 -15.20 10.65 -9.31
N LEU A 38 -14.23 9.80 -9.67
CA LEU A 38 -13.89 8.61 -8.88
C LEU A 38 -13.15 9.01 -7.61
N PHE A 39 -13.50 8.40 -6.49
CA PHE A 39 -12.80 8.50 -5.22
C PHE A 39 -12.63 7.11 -4.59
N VAL A 40 -11.61 6.98 -3.75
CA VAL A 40 -11.40 5.81 -2.91
C VAL A 40 -12.31 5.94 -1.69
N LEU A 41 -13.04 4.87 -1.36
CA LEU A 41 -13.91 4.87 -0.18
C LEU A 41 -13.08 5.06 1.11
N GLU A 42 -13.62 5.83 2.05
CA GLU A 42 -12.95 6.14 3.33
C GLU A 42 -12.52 4.88 4.09
N SER A 43 -13.33 3.83 4.06
CA SER A 43 -12.99 2.52 4.63
C SER A 43 -11.79 1.85 3.96
N ASP A 44 -11.67 1.99 2.63
CA ASP A 44 -10.50 1.48 1.92
C ASP A 44 -9.27 2.36 2.19
N TRP A 45 -9.48 3.66 2.41
CA TRP A 45 -8.42 4.59 2.75
C TRP A 45 -7.85 4.36 4.14
N GLN A 46 -8.71 4.09 5.12
CA GLN A 46 -8.29 3.65 6.45
C GLN A 46 -7.50 2.35 6.37
N ARG A 47 -8.00 1.35 5.62
CA ARG A 47 -7.27 0.07 5.46
C ARG A 47 -5.88 0.28 4.86
N ILE A 48 -5.75 1.13 3.84
CA ILE A 48 -4.45 1.43 3.21
C ILE A 48 -3.51 2.09 4.21
N GLN A 49 -4.00 3.00 5.06
CA GLN A 49 -3.20 3.62 6.11
C GLN A 49 -2.75 2.58 7.16
N ASP A 50 -3.65 1.70 7.59
CA ASP A 50 -3.32 0.65 8.56
C ASP A 50 -2.26 -0.32 7.98
N GLU A 51 -2.40 -0.73 6.72
CA GLU A 51 -1.43 -1.58 6.01
C GLU A 51 -0.08 -0.87 5.82
N GLU A 52 -0.09 0.44 5.54
CA GLU A 52 1.12 1.26 5.40
C GLU A 52 1.85 1.37 6.75
N GLU A 53 1.13 1.64 7.83
CA GLU A 53 1.70 1.72 9.18
C GLU A 53 2.30 0.38 9.62
N GLU A 54 1.59 -0.73 9.39
CA GLU A 54 2.10 -2.07 9.69
C GLU A 54 3.37 -2.40 8.90
N THR A 55 3.35 -2.09 7.59
CA THR A 55 4.51 -2.28 6.71
C THR A 55 5.70 -1.44 7.17
N TRP A 56 5.46 -0.18 7.55
CA TRP A 56 6.51 0.71 8.04
C TRP A 56 7.14 0.20 9.32
N LEU A 57 6.32 -0.27 10.28
CA LEU A 57 6.80 -0.87 11.52
C LEU A 57 7.60 -2.15 11.26
N ALA A 58 7.16 -3.01 10.33
CA ALA A 58 7.89 -4.21 9.94
C ALA A 58 9.26 -3.87 9.34
N LEU A 59 9.33 -2.86 8.47
CA LEU A 59 10.59 -2.40 7.86
C LEU A 59 11.56 -1.83 8.91
N LEU A 60 11.07 -1.07 9.89
CA LEU A 60 11.91 -0.56 10.97
C LEU A 60 12.51 -1.69 11.82
N ARG A 61 11.71 -2.72 12.14
CA ARG A 61 12.19 -3.90 12.87
C ARG A 61 13.24 -4.67 12.09
N ALA A 62 12.97 -4.95 10.81
CA ALA A 62 13.92 -5.62 9.92
C ALA A 62 15.23 -4.83 9.78
N ARG A 63 15.16 -3.50 9.73
CA ARG A 63 16.35 -2.64 9.68
C ARG A 63 17.17 -2.72 10.98
N ALA A 64 16.52 -2.76 12.14
CA ALA A 64 17.21 -2.93 13.41
C ALA A 64 17.89 -4.30 13.50
N GLU A 65 17.21 -5.36 13.06
CA GLU A 65 17.79 -6.70 12.98
C GLU A 65 18.99 -6.76 12.03
N ALA A 66 18.89 -6.14 10.85
CA ALA A 66 19.99 -6.06 9.90
C ALA A 66 21.22 -5.37 10.53
N ALA A 67 21.03 -4.28 11.27
CA ALA A 67 22.13 -3.60 11.97
C ALA A 67 22.80 -4.51 13.02
N CYS A 68 22.02 -5.30 13.77
CA CYS A 68 22.57 -6.29 14.70
C CYS A 68 23.39 -7.37 13.97
N LEU A 69 22.92 -7.84 12.81
CA LEU A 69 23.62 -8.83 11.99
C LEU A 69 24.93 -8.27 11.41
N GLU A 70 24.94 -7.00 10.98
CA GLU A 70 26.15 -6.32 10.52
C GLU A 70 27.23 -6.26 11.62
N LEU A 71 26.84 -5.97 12.86
CA LEU A 71 27.75 -5.99 14.00
C LEU A 71 28.31 -7.40 14.26
N ALA A 72 27.45 -8.42 14.27
CA ALA A 72 27.89 -9.80 14.46
C ALA A 72 28.86 -10.25 13.35
N LEU A 73 28.63 -9.80 12.11
CA LEU A 73 29.54 -10.07 11.00
C LEU A 73 30.91 -9.40 11.21
N ALA A 74 30.93 -8.15 11.65
CA ALA A 74 32.17 -7.44 11.98
C ALA A 74 32.96 -8.13 13.10
N GLU A 75 32.30 -8.65 14.14
CA GLU A 75 32.93 -9.41 15.21
C GLU A 75 33.58 -10.71 14.69
N VAL A 76 32.88 -11.43 13.81
CA VAL A 76 33.43 -12.64 13.17
C VAL A 76 34.66 -12.32 12.33
N GLU A 77 34.63 -11.22 11.56
CA GLU A 77 35.79 -10.78 10.78
C GLU A 77 36.97 -10.38 11.66
N GLN A 78 36.73 -9.66 12.75
CA GLN A 78 37.76 -9.30 13.72
C GLN A 78 38.41 -10.56 14.31
N LYS A 79 37.61 -11.55 14.68
CA LYS A 79 38.09 -12.83 15.20
C LYS A 79 38.94 -13.57 14.16
N LYS A 80 38.51 -13.62 12.89
CA LYS A 80 39.33 -14.19 11.80
C LYS A 80 40.69 -13.49 11.69
N ARG A 81 40.73 -12.16 11.75
CA ARG A 81 41.99 -11.39 11.71
C ARG A 81 42.91 -11.67 12.90
N SER A 82 42.37 -12.02 14.07
CA SER A 82 43.19 -12.39 15.23
C SER A 82 43.90 -13.73 15.09
N TYR A 83 43.32 -14.67 14.33
CA TYR A 83 43.95 -15.98 14.06
C TYR A 83 44.97 -15.94 12.90
N ALA A 84 44.91 -14.91 12.07
CA ALA A 84 45.83 -14.71 10.95
C ALA A 84 47.13 -13.95 11.34
N ARG A 85 47.33 -13.69 12.64
CA ARG A 85 48.60 -13.21 13.21
C ARG A 85 49.30 -14.36 13.91
#